data_AF-A0A9C8GQJ0-F1
#
_entry.id   AF-A0A9C8GQJ0-F1
#
_cell.length_a   1.000
_cell.length_b   1.000
_cell.length_c   1.000
_cell.angle_alpha   90.00
_cell.angle_beta   90.00
_cell.angle_gamma   90.00
#
_symmetry.space_group_name_H-M   'P 1'
#
loop_
_entity.id
_entity.type
_entity.pdbx_description
1 polymer ?
#
loop_
_entity_poly.entity_id
_entity_poly.type
_entity_poly.pdbx_seq_one_letter_code
_entity_poly.pdbx_strand_id
1 'polypeptide(L)'
;MTPQDKRAIPGGLSTALGFTPWIIYWVLAGMGHTTPAILFGLAVSLGINGYRLVNCKVKIMDAVSLIFLAIAAFVTLLLRSDVLVFYGGVLSDTTLALMAWGSLLLGNPFTYDYAKEDWDESFWDDPLFVKTNQIVTAVWGVVFTVQALSGATSMAMGLDGVARIALVAIVPRALLLGGIAFSAWFPHWYPPRVLAQQRPSNINTTGVPEEMTGLQLIEAMPLAFDAQAAGGLAATLQFILEGEGGGLCYLSLEEGRCSYHPGQVPQPTLTIESPVAVWDAIARGEMDGAEAFMNSSYRAEGDMSLLIQLNTLFGAG
;
A
#
# COMPACT_ATOMS: atom_id res chain seq x y z
N MET A 1 -18.76 -11.24 -15.54
CA MET A 1 -17.77 -10.38 -16.22
C MET A 1 -18.24 -8.93 -16.10
N THR A 2 -17.74 -8.20 -15.12
CA THR A 2 -18.04 -6.78 -14.89
C THR A 2 -17.08 -5.89 -15.70
N PRO A 3 -17.54 -4.73 -16.19
CA PRO A 3 -16.79 -3.90 -17.13
C PRO A 3 -15.81 -2.93 -16.42
N GLN A 4 -14.90 -3.46 -15.59
CA GLN A 4 -13.86 -2.64 -14.93
C GLN A 4 -12.46 -2.76 -15.56
N ASP A 5 -12.34 -3.45 -16.70
CA ASP A 5 -11.06 -3.63 -17.38
C ASP A 5 -10.79 -2.52 -18.41
N LYS A 6 -10.65 -1.27 -17.93
CA LYS A 6 -10.21 -0.14 -18.76
C LYS A 6 -8.97 0.52 -18.16
N ARG A 7 -7.81 -0.06 -18.47
CA ARG A 7 -6.49 0.61 -18.55
C ARG A 7 -6.23 1.64 -17.43
N ALA A 8 -6.38 1.26 -16.17
CA ALA A 8 -5.76 2.02 -15.10
C ALA A 8 -4.24 1.75 -15.17
N ILE A 9 -3.43 2.81 -15.21
CA ILE A 9 -1.99 2.68 -14.98
C ILE A 9 -1.87 2.16 -13.53
N PRO A 10 -1.16 1.05 -13.27
CA PRO A 10 -0.89 0.61 -11.90
C PRO A 10 -0.38 1.78 -11.07
N GLY A 11 -0.88 2.00 -9.86
CA GLY A 11 -0.56 3.17 -9.03
C GLY A 11 0.95 3.30 -8.73
N GLY A 12 1.66 2.18 -8.62
CA GLY A 12 3.14 2.17 -8.60
C GLY A 12 3.77 2.79 -9.86
N LEU A 13 3.25 2.45 -11.04
CA LEU A 13 3.68 3.03 -12.33
C LEU A 13 3.23 4.50 -12.47
N SER A 14 2.09 4.86 -11.89
CA SER A 14 1.58 6.23 -11.86
C SER A 14 2.43 7.15 -10.98
N THR A 15 2.89 6.65 -9.83
CA THR A 15 3.84 7.37 -8.95
C THR A 15 5.14 7.65 -9.69
N ALA A 16 5.71 6.63 -10.34
CA ALA A 16 6.91 6.77 -11.16
C ALA A 16 6.71 7.77 -12.32
N LEU A 17 5.54 7.73 -12.96
CA LEU A 17 5.17 8.67 -14.01
C LEU A 17 5.16 10.12 -13.50
N GLY A 18 4.61 10.35 -12.30
CA GLY A 18 4.56 11.68 -11.69
C GLY A 18 5.94 12.26 -11.35
N PHE A 19 6.94 11.43 -11.03
CA PHE A 19 8.32 11.86 -10.83
C PHE A 19 9.13 12.05 -12.12
N THR A 20 8.60 11.62 -13.27
CA THR A 20 9.35 11.61 -14.54
C THR A 20 9.88 13.00 -14.95
N PRO A 21 9.10 14.11 -14.87
CA PRO A 21 9.62 15.45 -15.19
C PRO A 21 10.82 15.86 -14.32
N TRP A 22 10.80 15.51 -13.03
CA TRP A 22 11.89 15.79 -12.08
C TRP A 22 13.13 14.97 -12.37
N ILE A 23 12.96 13.68 -12.66
CA ILE A 23 14.09 12.79 -13.02
C ILE A 23 14.79 13.31 -14.27
N ILE A 24 14.03 13.67 -15.32
CA ILE A 24 14.58 14.27 -16.54
C ILE A 24 15.34 15.56 -16.22
N TYR A 25 14.73 16.43 -15.41
CA TYR A 25 15.34 17.69 -15.01
C TYR A 25 16.67 17.46 -14.26
N TRP A 26 16.67 16.63 -13.21
CA TRP A 26 17.85 16.36 -12.38
C TRP A 26 18.99 15.72 -13.16
N VAL A 27 18.69 14.73 -14.01
CA VAL A 27 19.73 14.03 -14.80
C VAL A 27 20.38 15.00 -15.78
N LEU A 28 19.58 15.70 -16.59
CA LEU A 28 20.11 16.59 -17.62
C LEU A 28 20.77 17.84 -17.02
N ALA A 29 20.18 18.44 -15.98
CA ALA A 29 20.79 19.58 -15.28
C ALA A 29 22.09 19.16 -14.57
N GLY A 30 22.12 17.96 -13.97
CA GLY A 30 23.32 17.39 -13.35
C GLY A 30 24.46 17.12 -14.34
N MET A 31 24.14 16.92 -15.63
CA MET A 31 25.10 16.83 -16.73
C MET A 31 25.54 18.21 -17.28
N GLY A 32 25.05 19.31 -16.71
CA GLY A 32 25.32 20.67 -17.17
C GLY A 32 24.40 21.15 -18.30
N HIS A 33 23.36 20.40 -18.65
CA HIS A 33 22.42 20.71 -19.73
C HIS A 33 21.10 21.27 -19.19
N THR A 34 21.14 22.42 -18.50
CA THR A 34 19.96 23.02 -17.85
C THR A 34 18.83 23.37 -18.84
N THR A 35 19.14 23.96 -19.99
CA THR A 35 18.09 24.34 -20.97
C THR A 35 17.37 23.12 -21.54
N PRO A 36 18.06 22.06 -22.04
CA PRO A 36 17.40 20.81 -22.39
C PRO A 36 16.61 20.18 -21.24
N ALA A 37 17.16 20.21 -20.02
CA ALA A 37 16.51 19.67 -18.82
C ALA A 37 15.12 20.29 -18.61
N ILE A 38 15.03 21.61 -18.70
CA ILE A 38 13.78 22.37 -18.55
C ILE A 38 12.83 22.09 -19.70
N LEU A 39 13.30 22.10 -20.96
CA LEU A 39 12.45 21.91 -22.13
C LEU A 39 11.82 20.51 -22.17
N PHE A 40 12.63 19.46 -21.98
CA PHE A 40 12.13 18.09 -21.96
C PHE A 40 11.25 17.82 -20.74
N GLY A 41 11.63 18.31 -19.57
CA GLY A 41 10.80 18.24 -18.36
C GLY A 41 9.44 18.90 -18.56
N LEU A 42 9.42 20.12 -19.12
CA LEU A 42 8.19 20.86 -19.40
C LEU A 42 7.31 20.14 -20.42
N ALA A 43 7.89 19.62 -21.51
CA ALA A 43 7.15 18.88 -22.52
C ALA A 43 6.47 17.63 -21.93
N VAL A 44 7.18 16.85 -21.10
CA VAL A 44 6.60 15.69 -20.41
C VAL A 44 5.53 16.12 -19.41
N SER A 45 5.79 17.17 -18.63
CA SER A 45 4.83 17.68 -17.65
C SER A 45 3.54 18.18 -18.30
N LEU A 46 3.62 18.87 -19.45
CA LEU A 46 2.46 19.26 -20.26
C LEU A 46 1.69 18.04 -20.76
N GLY A 47 2.38 16.99 -21.21
CA GLY A 47 1.75 15.74 -21.64
C GLY A 47 0.98 15.04 -20.52
N ILE A 48 1.60 14.89 -19.34
CA ILE A 48 0.98 14.27 -18.16
C ILE A 48 -0.24 15.08 -17.70
N ASN A 49 -0.08 16.39 -17.50
CA ASN A 49 -1.17 17.25 -17.06
C ASN A 49 -2.30 17.33 -18.09
N GLY A 50 -1.98 17.41 -19.39
CA GLY A 50 -2.98 17.40 -20.46
C GLY A 50 -3.80 16.10 -20.47
N TYR A 51 -3.14 14.95 -20.36
CA TYR A 51 -3.81 13.66 -20.24
C TYR A 51 -4.69 13.59 -18.99
N ARG A 52 -4.19 14.02 -17.82
CA ARG A 52 -4.95 13.96 -16.57
C ARG A 52 -6.10 14.97 -16.49
N LEU A 53 -5.96 16.14 -17.12
CA LEU A 53 -7.02 17.14 -17.21
C LEU A 53 -8.20 16.62 -18.04
N VAL A 54 -7.94 15.98 -19.19
CA VAL A 54 -8.97 15.37 -20.04
C VAL A 54 -9.73 14.25 -19.30
N ASN A 55 -9.08 13.58 -18.36
CA ASN A 55 -9.67 12.50 -17.57
C ASN A 55 -10.15 12.92 -16.17
N CYS A 56 -10.12 14.22 -15.83
CA CYS A 56 -10.49 14.76 -14.52
C CYS A 56 -9.73 14.13 -13.32
N LYS A 57 -8.46 13.73 -13.53
CA LYS A 57 -7.59 13.08 -12.51
C LYS A 57 -6.37 13.95 -12.16
N VAL A 58 -6.56 15.25 -11.96
CA VAL A 58 -5.45 16.17 -11.66
C VAL A 58 -4.84 15.82 -10.29
N LYS A 59 -3.51 15.71 -10.23
CA LYS A 59 -2.78 15.42 -8.99
C LYS A 59 -1.85 16.57 -8.63
N ILE A 60 -1.67 16.80 -7.32
CA ILE A 60 -0.88 17.94 -6.78
C ILE A 60 0.54 17.96 -7.37
N MET A 61 1.22 16.81 -7.38
CA MET A 61 2.61 16.72 -7.86
C MET A 61 2.77 17.15 -9.32
N ASP A 62 1.81 16.80 -10.19
CA ASP A 62 1.90 17.15 -11.60
C ASP A 62 1.72 18.64 -11.84
N ALA A 63 0.78 19.25 -11.13
CA ALA A 63 0.53 20.68 -11.19
C ALA A 63 1.76 21.45 -10.72
N VAL A 64 2.36 21.03 -9.60
CA VAL A 64 3.61 21.63 -9.08
C VAL A 64 4.76 21.45 -10.08
N SER A 65 4.89 20.27 -10.69
CA SER A 65 5.91 20.01 -11.71
C SER A 65 5.75 20.96 -12.90
N LEU A 66 4.53 21.14 -13.39
CA LEU A 66 4.23 22.01 -14.52
C LEU A 66 4.51 23.47 -14.19
N ILE A 67 4.06 23.94 -13.03
CA ILE A 67 4.27 25.31 -12.58
C ILE A 67 5.78 25.60 -12.44
N PHE A 68 6.52 24.72 -11.76
CA PHE A 68 7.96 24.88 -11.59
C PHE A 68 8.68 24.94 -12.94
N LEU A 69 8.41 24.00 -13.83
CA LEU A 69 9.08 23.92 -15.14
C LEU A 69 8.67 25.06 -16.07
N ALA A 70 7.43 25.55 -16.00
CA ALA A 70 6.99 26.72 -16.75
C ALA A 70 7.69 27.99 -16.27
N ILE A 71 7.81 28.19 -14.95
CA ILE A 71 8.56 29.30 -14.36
C ILE A 71 10.04 29.18 -14.74
N ALA A 72 10.64 28.00 -14.62
CA ALA A 72 12.03 27.76 -15.01
C ALA A 72 12.26 28.07 -16.49
N ALA A 73 11.36 27.63 -17.38
CA ALA A 73 11.43 27.95 -18.81
C ALA A 73 11.32 29.45 -19.07
N PHE A 74 10.40 30.14 -18.40
CA PHE A 74 10.26 31.58 -18.50
C PHE A 74 11.54 32.30 -18.06
N VAL A 75 12.08 31.96 -16.89
CA VAL A 75 13.30 32.58 -16.33
C VAL A 75 14.53 32.29 -17.21
N THR A 76 14.70 31.06 -17.67
CA THR A 76 15.88 30.67 -18.47
C THR A 76 15.80 31.16 -19.91
N LEU A 77 14.63 31.12 -20.56
CA LEU A 77 14.51 31.42 -22.00
C LEU A 77 14.17 32.89 -22.26
N LEU A 78 13.23 33.46 -21.49
CA LEU A 78 12.76 34.83 -21.73
C LEU A 78 13.60 35.84 -20.95
N LEU A 79 13.84 35.60 -19.66
CA LEU A 79 14.69 36.48 -18.84
C LEU A 79 16.19 36.23 -19.05
N ARG A 80 16.57 35.13 -19.74
CA ARG A 80 17.96 34.73 -20.01
C ARG A 80 18.83 34.73 -18.75
N SER A 81 18.27 34.26 -17.64
CA SER A 81 18.92 34.24 -16.34
C SER A 81 19.55 32.88 -16.04
N ASP A 82 20.78 32.91 -15.51
CA ASP A 82 21.53 31.71 -15.11
C ASP A 82 21.14 31.18 -13.73
N VAL A 83 20.13 31.76 -13.08
CA VAL A 83 19.69 31.35 -11.73
C VAL A 83 19.41 29.85 -11.64
N LEU A 84 18.80 29.24 -12.67
CA LEU A 84 18.53 27.80 -12.67
C LEU A 84 19.78 26.95 -12.91
N VAL A 85 20.85 27.52 -13.48
CA VAL A 85 22.14 26.84 -13.61
C VAL A 85 22.82 26.72 -12.24
N PHE A 86 22.78 27.79 -11.44
CA PHE A 86 23.47 27.83 -10.14
C PHE A 86 22.64 27.31 -8.97
N TYR A 87 21.35 27.66 -8.93
CA TYR A 87 20.45 27.37 -7.80
C TYR A 87 19.42 26.29 -8.14
N GLY A 88 19.46 25.71 -9.34
CA GLY A 88 18.42 24.81 -9.86
C GLY A 88 18.10 23.63 -8.95
N GLY A 89 19.11 22.99 -8.35
CA GLY A 89 18.91 21.87 -7.42
C GLY A 89 18.22 22.32 -6.12
N VAL A 90 18.73 23.38 -5.49
CA VAL A 90 18.14 23.93 -4.25
C VAL A 90 16.70 24.38 -4.49
N LEU A 91 16.43 25.06 -5.61
CA LEU A 91 15.08 25.50 -5.97
C LEU A 91 14.13 24.34 -6.23
N SER A 92 14.56 23.28 -6.95
CA SER A 92 13.72 22.10 -7.17
C SER A 92 13.40 21.37 -5.87
N ASP A 93 14.40 21.15 -5.01
CA ASP A 93 14.23 20.40 -3.77
C ASP A 93 13.39 21.17 -2.76
N THR A 94 13.56 22.50 -2.71
CA THR A 94 12.71 23.39 -1.90
C THR A 94 11.27 23.34 -2.39
N THR A 95 11.06 23.34 -3.71
CA THR A 95 9.70 23.26 -4.29
C THR A 95 9.02 21.95 -3.91
N LEU A 96 9.72 20.82 -4.01
CA LEU A 96 9.19 19.52 -3.63
C LEU A 96 8.96 19.38 -2.12
N ALA A 97 9.84 19.97 -1.29
CA ALA A 97 9.64 20.02 0.15
C ALA A 97 8.38 20.83 0.50
N LEU A 98 8.23 22.04 -0.07
CA LEU A 98 7.05 22.88 0.14
C LEU A 98 5.77 22.20 -0.32
N MET A 99 5.80 21.49 -1.45
CA MET A 99 4.68 20.67 -1.90
C MET A 99 4.35 19.57 -0.89
N ALA A 100 5.34 18.77 -0.47
CA ALA A 100 5.10 17.66 0.44
C ALA A 100 4.52 18.15 1.78
N TRP A 101 5.14 19.14 2.40
CA TRP A 101 4.65 19.73 3.65
C TRP A 101 3.31 20.45 3.47
N GLY A 102 3.14 21.21 2.39
CA GLY A 102 1.88 21.90 2.07
C GLY A 102 0.73 20.93 1.87
N SER A 103 0.98 19.80 1.20
CA SER A 103 -0.03 18.75 1.00
C SER A 103 -0.50 18.14 2.33
N LEU A 104 0.42 17.95 3.28
CA LEU A 104 0.08 17.50 4.64
C LEU A 104 -0.71 18.54 5.42
N LEU A 105 -0.31 19.81 5.36
CA LEU A 105 -0.98 20.91 6.06
C LEU A 105 -2.41 21.11 5.55
N LEU A 106 -2.65 20.87 4.27
CA LEU A 106 -3.98 20.92 3.64
C LEU A 106 -4.81 19.65 3.87
N GLY A 107 -4.26 18.64 4.57
CA GLY A 107 -4.95 17.38 4.88
C GLY A 107 -5.04 16.40 3.71
N ASN A 108 -4.43 16.70 2.56
CA ASN A 108 -4.42 15.83 1.39
C ASN A 108 -2.97 15.47 1.01
N PRO A 109 -2.35 14.46 1.65
CA PRO A 109 -0.97 14.08 1.39
C PRO A 109 -0.77 13.72 -0.09
N PHE A 110 0.23 14.28 -0.76
CA PHE A 110 0.35 14.12 -2.23
C PHE A 110 0.49 12.66 -2.69
N THR A 111 0.95 11.74 -1.83
CA THR A 111 1.06 10.31 -2.15
C THR A 111 -0.29 9.60 -2.21
N TYR A 112 -1.33 10.17 -1.59
CA TYR A 112 -2.64 9.58 -1.46
C TYR A 112 -3.35 9.39 -2.80
N ASP A 113 -3.34 10.41 -3.68
CA ASP A 113 -3.94 10.33 -5.02
C ASP A 113 -3.26 9.29 -5.93
N TYR A 114 -2.06 8.86 -5.58
CA TYR A 114 -1.36 7.78 -6.28
C TYR A 114 -1.70 6.42 -5.68
N ALA A 115 -1.71 6.32 -4.35
CA ALA A 115 -2.10 5.10 -3.66
C ALA A 115 -3.54 4.67 -4.01
N LYS A 116 -4.47 5.62 -4.19
CA LYS A 116 -5.86 5.33 -4.61
C LYS A 116 -6.00 4.53 -5.90
N GLU A 117 -5.00 4.56 -6.78
CA GLU A 117 -5.06 3.80 -8.04
C GLU A 117 -4.70 2.32 -7.88
N ASP A 118 -4.04 1.94 -6.78
CA ASP A 118 -3.71 0.56 -6.45
C ASP A 118 -4.74 -0.12 -5.53
N TRP A 119 -5.67 0.66 -4.95
CA TRP A 119 -6.58 0.20 -3.90
C TRP A 119 -8.05 0.46 -4.26
N ASP A 120 -8.92 -0.46 -3.86
CA ASP A 120 -10.37 -0.32 -4.02
C ASP A 120 -10.90 0.94 -3.31
N GLU A 121 -11.95 1.54 -3.88
CA GLU A 121 -12.59 2.75 -3.36
C GLU A 121 -13.05 2.58 -1.89
N SER A 122 -13.37 1.36 -1.46
CA SER A 122 -13.75 1.07 -0.07
C SER A 122 -12.68 1.42 0.96
N PHE A 123 -11.39 1.43 0.57
CA PHE A 123 -10.27 1.73 1.46
C PHE A 123 -9.85 3.20 1.43
N TRP A 124 -10.42 4.01 0.54
CA TRP A 124 -9.96 5.37 0.31
C TRP A 124 -10.14 6.26 1.54
N ASP A 125 -11.24 6.09 2.26
CA ASP A 125 -11.55 6.87 3.46
C ASP A 125 -11.11 6.17 4.76
N ASP A 126 -10.40 5.04 4.66
CA ASP A 126 -9.91 4.31 5.82
C ASP A 126 -8.86 5.16 6.57
N PRO A 127 -9.02 5.39 7.90
CA PRO A 127 -8.09 6.21 8.67
C PRO A 127 -6.65 5.69 8.66
N LEU A 128 -6.44 4.38 8.60
CA LEU A 128 -5.13 3.74 8.52
C LEU A 128 -4.52 3.93 7.13
N PHE A 129 -5.31 3.86 6.07
CA PHE A 129 -4.88 4.16 4.71
C PHE A 129 -4.43 5.63 4.56
N VAL A 130 -5.22 6.57 5.07
CA VAL A 130 -4.87 8.01 5.10
C VAL A 130 -3.61 8.23 5.92
N LYS A 131 -3.52 7.65 7.13
CA LYS A 131 -2.35 7.80 8.00
C LYS A 131 -1.07 7.21 7.40
N THR A 132 -1.16 6.10 6.69
CA THR A 132 -0.03 5.50 5.97
C THR A 132 0.52 6.48 4.95
N ASN A 133 -0.36 7.09 4.14
CA ASN A 133 0.02 8.08 3.14
C ASN A 133 0.56 9.38 3.76
N GLN A 134 0.03 9.80 4.92
CA GLN A 134 0.59 10.94 5.67
C GLN A 134 2.03 10.67 6.10
N ILE A 135 2.34 9.46 6.60
CA ILE A 135 3.70 9.09 7.01
C ILE A 135 4.63 9.04 5.80
N VAL A 136 4.22 8.39 4.70
CA VAL A 136 5.03 8.32 3.47
C VAL A 136 5.29 9.72 2.92
N THR A 137 4.28 10.58 2.88
CA THR A 137 4.44 11.98 2.46
C THR A 137 5.37 12.76 3.38
N ALA A 138 5.29 12.56 4.70
CA ALA A 138 6.17 13.23 5.66
C ALA A 138 7.64 12.80 5.48
N VAL A 139 7.89 11.52 5.23
CA VAL A 139 9.23 11.01 4.92
C VAL A 139 9.79 11.68 3.66
N TRP A 140 8.99 11.79 2.60
CA TRP A 140 9.39 12.54 1.40
C TRP A 140 9.63 14.02 1.69
N GLY A 141 8.79 14.66 2.51
CA GLY A 141 9.00 16.03 2.98
C GLY A 141 10.37 16.22 3.66
N VAL A 142 10.74 15.31 4.57
CA VAL A 142 12.07 15.31 5.21
C VAL A 142 13.18 15.12 4.19
N VAL A 143 13.04 14.14 3.28
CA VAL A 143 14.04 13.84 2.24
C VAL A 143 14.29 15.07 1.37
N PHE A 144 13.26 15.76 0.89
CA PHE A 144 13.42 16.96 0.07
C PHE A 144 13.97 18.15 0.88
N THR A 145 13.55 18.32 2.14
CA THR A 145 14.12 19.36 3.00
C THR A 145 15.61 19.15 3.24
N VAL A 146 16.05 17.92 3.54
CA VAL A 146 17.47 17.62 3.75
C VAL A 146 18.27 17.85 2.47
N GLN A 147 17.73 17.51 1.30
CA GLN A 147 18.38 17.78 0.01
C GLN A 147 18.53 19.29 -0.24
N ALA A 148 17.45 20.06 -0.07
CA ALA A 148 17.47 21.51 -0.22
C ALA A 148 18.50 22.17 0.72
N LEU A 149 18.53 21.75 2.00
CA LEU A 149 19.48 22.24 2.99
C LEU A 149 20.92 21.83 2.65
N SER A 150 21.14 20.61 2.15
CA SER A 150 22.47 20.13 1.75
C SER A 150 23.02 20.96 0.59
N GLY A 151 22.19 21.22 -0.41
CA GLY A 151 22.55 22.10 -1.53
C GLY A 151 22.83 23.53 -1.07
N ALA A 152 21.93 24.11 -0.27
CA ALA A 152 22.08 25.48 0.25
C ALA A 152 23.34 25.62 1.12
N THR A 153 23.62 24.65 1.99
CA THR A 153 24.81 24.62 2.85
C THR A 153 26.09 24.53 2.02
N SER A 154 26.11 23.65 1.01
CA SER A 154 27.26 23.54 0.10
C SER A 154 27.57 24.86 -0.60
N MET A 155 26.54 25.64 -0.96
CA MET A 155 26.72 26.94 -1.60
C MET A 155 27.15 28.01 -0.60
N ALA A 156 26.47 28.11 0.55
CA ALA A 156 26.73 29.13 1.56
C ALA A 156 28.14 29.03 2.16
N MET A 157 28.64 27.80 2.32
CA MET A 157 29.98 27.55 2.85
C MET A 157 31.06 27.48 1.76
N GLY A 158 30.69 27.59 0.47
CA GLY A 158 31.63 27.51 -0.65
C GLY A 158 32.40 26.18 -0.70
N LEU A 159 31.75 25.07 -0.33
CA LEU A 159 32.41 23.77 -0.25
C LEU A 159 32.89 23.31 -1.63
N ASP A 160 34.04 22.64 -1.64
CA ASP A 160 34.66 22.07 -2.83
C ASP A 160 35.11 20.61 -2.58
N GLY A 161 35.69 20.01 -3.62
CA GLY A 161 36.22 18.65 -3.57
C GLY A 161 35.22 17.60 -3.07
N VAL A 162 35.70 16.71 -2.18
CA VAL A 162 34.94 15.56 -1.67
C VAL A 162 33.74 16.00 -0.82
N ALA A 163 33.86 17.08 -0.04
CA ALA A 163 32.78 17.55 0.83
C ALA A 163 31.56 18.01 0.01
N ARG A 164 31.80 18.76 -1.08
CA ARG A 164 30.75 19.15 -2.01
C ARG A 164 30.12 17.94 -2.71
N ILE A 165 30.94 17.00 -3.19
CA ILE A 165 30.43 15.77 -3.83
C ILE A 165 29.57 14.97 -2.86
N ALA A 166 29.99 14.85 -1.59
CA ALA A 166 29.22 14.15 -0.58
C ALA A 166 27.82 14.78 -0.41
N LEU A 167 27.74 16.10 -0.20
CA LEU A 167 26.48 16.78 0.10
C LEU A 167 25.55 17.00 -1.10
N VAL A 168 26.09 17.27 -2.29
CA VAL A 168 25.28 17.62 -3.46
C VAL A 168 25.05 16.41 -4.38
N ALA A 169 25.85 15.36 -4.24
CA ALA A 169 25.75 14.19 -5.10
C ALA A 169 25.45 12.88 -4.36
N ILE A 170 26.18 12.54 -3.30
CA ILE A 170 26.03 11.22 -2.64
C ILE A 170 24.79 11.21 -1.74
N VAL A 171 24.70 12.17 -0.81
CA VAL A 171 23.60 12.27 0.16
C VAL A 171 22.23 12.34 -0.53
N PRO A 172 22.00 13.21 -1.54
CA PRO A 172 20.70 13.28 -2.22
C PRO A 172 20.29 11.97 -2.89
N ARG A 173 21.23 11.29 -3.56
CA ARG A 173 20.96 10.00 -4.23
C ARG A 173 20.66 8.90 -3.22
N ALA A 174 21.40 8.86 -2.11
CA ALA A 174 21.14 7.90 -1.04
C ALA A 174 19.75 8.12 -0.40
N LEU A 175 19.38 9.38 -0.15
CA LEU A 175 18.06 9.73 0.39
C LEU A 175 16.94 9.41 -0.60
N LEU A 176 17.12 9.69 -1.89
CA LEU A 176 16.16 9.34 -2.94
C LEU A 176 15.92 7.83 -2.98
N LEU A 177 16.99 7.03 -3.03
CA LEU A 177 16.88 5.56 -3.02
C LEU A 177 16.24 5.04 -1.73
N GLY A 178 16.61 5.62 -0.58
CA GLY A 178 15.99 5.30 0.71
C GLY A 178 14.50 5.62 0.76
N GLY A 179 14.09 6.78 0.21
CA GLY A 179 12.68 7.17 0.10
C GLY A 179 11.87 6.25 -0.81
N ILE A 180 12.44 5.82 -1.94
CA ILE A 180 11.81 4.84 -2.84
C ILE A 180 11.67 3.49 -2.13
N ALA A 181 12.74 2.97 -1.52
CA ALA A 181 12.72 1.70 -0.79
C ALA A 181 11.71 1.73 0.37
N PHE A 182 11.67 2.84 1.13
CA PHE A 182 10.69 3.06 2.18
C PHE A 182 9.26 3.05 1.64
N SER A 183 8.99 3.74 0.53
CA SER A 183 7.65 3.81 -0.07
C SER A 183 7.17 2.45 -0.60
N ALA A 184 8.09 1.58 -1.03
CA ALA A 184 7.76 0.22 -1.45
C ALA A 184 7.50 -0.72 -0.26
N TRP A 185 8.30 -0.61 0.80
CA TRP A 185 8.26 -1.53 1.94
C TRP A 185 7.24 -1.15 3.00
N PHE A 186 7.17 0.13 3.38
CA PHE A 186 6.41 0.60 4.54
C PHE A 186 4.90 0.29 4.48
N PRO A 187 4.20 0.47 3.34
CA PRO A 187 2.77 0.15 3.24
C PRO A 187 2.45 -1.35 3.43
N HIS A 188 3.41 -2.25 3.19
CA HIS A 188 3.24 -3.68 3.42
C HIS A 188 3.50 -4.07 4.88
N TRP A 189 4.20 -3.22 5.63
CA TRP A 189 4.65 -3.50 6.99
C TRP A 189 3.81 -2.80 8.05
N TYR A 190 3.41 -1.55 7.81
CA TYR A 190 2.77 -0.70 8.81
C TYR A 190 1.30 -1.07 9.09
N PRO A 191 0.41 -1.14 8.07
CA PRO A 191 -0.99 -1.47 8.32
C PRO A 191 -1.20 -2.82 9.02
N PRO A 192 -0.57 -3.94 8.58
CA PRO A 192 -0.73 -5.23 9.27
C PRO A 192 -0.31 -5.18 10.74
N ARG A 193 0.74 -4.42 11.08
CA ARG A 193 1.19 -4.28 12.47
C ARG A 193 0.24 -3.48 13.34
N VAL A 194 -0.33 -2.40 12.80
CA VAL A 194 -1.32 -1.61 13.54
C VAL A 194 -2.59 -2.44 13.74
N LEU A 195 -3.04 -3.17 12.72
CA LEU A 195 -4.17 -4.08 12.83
C LEU A 195 -3.90 -5.20 13.85
N ALA A 196 -2.69 -5.77 13.88
CA ALA A 196 -2.30 -6.76 14.88
C ALA A 196 -2.28 -6.20 16.32
N GLN A 197 -1.91 -4.93 16.50
CA GLN A 197 -1.94 -4.26 17.80
C GLN A 197 -3.35 -3.84 18.24
N GLN A 198 -4.21 -3.52 17.28
CA GLN A 198 -5.61 -3.19 17.51
C GLN A 198 -6.48 -4.44 17.64
N ARG A 199 -5.98 -5.60 17.22
CA ARG A 199 -6.57 -6.89 17.53
C ARG A 199 -6.64 -6.97 19.05
N PRO A 200 -7.84 -7.08 19.65
CA PRO A 200 -7.96 -7.13 21.10
C PRO A 200 -7.07 -8.27 21.61
N SER A 201 -6.13 -7.94 22.49
CA SER A 201 -5.26 -8.88 23.23
C SER A 201 -6.03 -9.87 24.12
N ASN A 202 -7.34 -9.80 24.06
CA ASN A 202 -8.33 -10.53 24.82
C ASN A 202 -9.31 -11.24 23.89
N ILE A 203 -8.87 -11.63 22.69
CA ILE A 203 -9.24 -12.98 22.22
C ILE A 203 -8.43 -13.95 23.08
N ASN A 204 -8.88 -14.10 24.33
CA ASN A 204 -8.66 -15.32 25.06
C ASN A 204 -9.15 -16.43 24.12
N THR A 205 -8.29 -17.34 23.69
CA THR A 205 -8.75 -18.65 23.17
C THR A 205 -9.56 -19.39 24.25
N THR A 206 -9.47 -18.94 25.51
CA THR A 206 -10.34 -19.27 26.65
C THR A 206 -11.63 -18.43 26.74
N GLY A 207 -11.95 -17.61 25.73
CA GLY A 207 -12.95 -16.53 25.80
C GLY A 207 -13.88 -16.45 24.58
N VAL A 208 -14.10 -17.55 23.86
CA VAL A 208 -15.36 -17.66 23.14
C VAL A 208 -16.46 -17.65 24.21
N PRO A 209 -17.40 -16.68 24.22
CA PRO A 209 -18.51 -16.70 25.17
C PRO A 209 -19.16 -18.08 25.16
N GLU A 210 -19.51 -18.66 26.32
CA GLU A 210 -20.24 -19.94 26.37
C GLU A 210 -21.52 -19.89 25.52
N GLU A 211 -22.05 -18.70 25.27
CA GLU A 211 -23.29 -18.44 24.52
C GLU A 211 -23.11 -18.28 23.00
N MET A 212 -21.89 -18.27 22.45
CA MET A 212 -21.69 -18.16 21.00
C MET A 212 -21.99 -19.50 20.32
N THR A 213 -22.93 -19.49 19.37
CA THR A 213 -23.31 -20.67 18.58
C THR A 213 -22.21 -21.09 17.60
N GLY A 214 -22.16 -22.37 17.20
CA GLY A 214 -21.17 -22.88 16.25
C GLY A 214 -21.17 -22.15 14.90
N LEU A 215 -22.33 -21.70 14.42
CA LEU A 215 -22.42 -20.84 13.23
C LEU A 215 -21.75 -19.48 13.42
N GLN A 216 -21.92 -18.84 14.58
CA GLN A 216 -21.28 -17.55 14.88
C GLN A 216 -19.76 -17.69 14.99
N LEU A 217 -19.26 -18.85 15.43
CA LEU A 217 -17.83 -19.15 15.40
C LEU A 217 -17.28 -19.19 13.98
N ILE A 218 -17.99 -19.85 13.06
CA ILE A 218 -17.61 -19.88 11.63
C ILE A 218 -17.74 -18.50 10.99
N GLU A 219 -18.78 -17.74 11.32
CA GLU A 219 -18.96 -16.36 10.85
C GLU A 219 -17.79 -15.44 11.25
N ALA A 220 -17.18 -15.70 12.40
CA ALA A 220 -16.00 -14.98 12.88
C ALA A 220 -14.68 -15.47 12.26
N MET A 221 -14.62 -16.67 11.65
CA MET A 221 -13.38 -17.24 11.09
C MET A 221 -12.67 -16.34 10.05
N PRO A 222 -13.36 -15.60 9.16
CA PRO A 222 -12.69 -14.64 8.28
C PRO A 222 -11.81 -13.61 9.01
N LEU A 223 -12.13 -13.27 10.27
CA LEU A 223 -11.32 -12.36 11.10
C LEU A 223 -10.00 -12.99 11.58
N ALA A 224 -9.92 -14.32 11.57
CA ALA A 224 -8.74 -15.10 11.95
C ALA A 224 -7.85 -15.45 10.74
N PHE A 225 -8.29 -15.18 9.51
CA PHE A 225 -7.63 -15.63 8.30
C PHE A 225 -6.25 -15.00 8.07
N ASP A 226 -5.24 -15.84 7.88
CA ASP A 226 -3.89 -15.44 7.48
C ASP A 226 -3.74 -15.45 5.95
N ALA A 227 -3.92 -14.27 5.36
CA ALA A 227 -3.77 -14.06 3.91
C ALA A 227 -2.34 -14.33 3.41
N GLN A 228 -1.32 -14.14 4.24
CA GLN A 228 0.07 -14.39 3.85
C GLN A 228 0.33 -15.90 3.76
N ALA A 229 -0.19 -16.66 4.73
CA ALA A 229 -0.13 -18.12 4.73
C ALA A 229 -0.94 -18.74 3.59
N ALA A 230 -2.08 -18.13 3.23
CA ALA A 230 -2.94 -18.58 2.14
C ALA A 230 -2.31 -18.42 0.75
N GLY A 231 -1.44 -17.42 0.55
CA GLY A 231 -0.80 -17.16 -0.74
C GLY A 231 -1.83 -16.97 -1.87
N GLY A 232 -1.78 -17.84 -2.89
CA GLY A 232 -2.70 -17.83 -4.03
C GLY A 232 -3.83 -18.87 -3.94
N LEU A 233 -4.10 -19.42 -2.77
CA LEU A 233 -5.09 -20.46 -2.59
C LEU A 233 -6.50 -19.95 -2.93
N ALA A 234 -7.17 -20.64 -3.85
CA ALA A 234 -8.58 -20.47 -4.17
C ALA A 234 -9.33 -21.74 -3.77
N ALA A 235 -10.21 -21.64 -2.77
CA ALA A 235 -10.94 -22.79 -2.23
C ALA A 235 -12.28 -22.37 -1.64
N THR A 236 -13.26 -23.27 -1.69
CA THR A 236 -14.54 -23.10 -0.98
C THR A 236 -14.70 -24.21 0.05
N LEU A 237 -14.89 -23.82 1.31
CA LEU A 237 -15.03 -24.72 2.46
C LEU A 237 -16.49 -24.73 2.90
N GLN A 238 -17.20 -25.83 2.66
CA GLN A 238 -18.57 -26.04 3.14
C GLN A 238 -18.56 -26.59 4.56
N PHE A 239 -19.37 -26.00 5.43
CA PHE A 239 -19.64 -26.49 6.78
C PHE A 239 -21.09 -26.94 6.91
N ILE A 240 -21.26 -28.12 7.50
CA ILE A 240 -22.56 -28.70 7.87
C ILE A 240 -22.47 -28.98 9.38
N LEU A 241 -22.96 -28.05 10.19
CA LEU A 241 -22.93 -28.16 11.63
C LEU A 241 -24.23 -28.75 12.17
N GLU A 242 -24.14 -29.91 12.81
CA GLU A 242 -25.29 -30.61 13.40
C GLU A 242 -25.43 -30.28 14.90
N GLY A 243 -26.64 -29.94 15.35
CA GLY A 243 -26.95 -29.65 16.76
C GLY A 243 -27.53 -28.24 16.98
N GLU A 244 -27.77 -27.91 18.24
CA GLU A 244 -28.27 -26.59 18.65
C GLU A 244 -27.21 -25.50 18.35
N GLY A 245 -27.61 -24.42 17.67
CA GLY A 245 -26.67 -23.38 17.20
C GLY A 245 -25.90 -23.75 15.92
N GLY A 246 -26.21 -24.90 15.31
CA GLY A 246 -25.64 -25.35 14.04
C GLY A 246 -26.43 -24.88 12.81
N GLY A 247 -25.94 -25.28 11.63
CA GLY A 247 -26.59 -25.00 10.35
C GLY A 247 -25.61 -25.14 9.19
N LEU A 248 -26.02 -24.57 8.05
CA LEU A 248 -25.30 -24.67 6.78
C LEU A 248 -24.66 -23.33 6.46
N CYS A 249 -23.35 -23.33 6.22
CA CYS A 249 -22.61 -22.15 5.78
C CYS A 249 -21.35 -22.55 5.02
N TYR A 250 -20.74 -21.61 4.30
CA TYR A 250 -19.46 -21.85 3.64
C TYR A 250 -18.53 -20.64 3.75
N LEU A 251 -17.23 -20.93 3.71
CA LEU A 251 -16.17 -19.93 3.56
C LEU A 251 -15.65 -19.96 2.13
N SER A 252 -15.48 -18.79 1.52
CA SER A 252 -14.86 -18.64 0.21
C SER A 252 -13.51 -17.96 0.37
N LEU A 253 -12.45 -18.66 -0.03
CA LEU A 253 -11.08 -18.19 -0.09
C LEU A 253 -10.74 -17.88 -1.54
N GLU A 254 -10.48 -16.61 -1.85
CA GLU A 254 -10.11 -16.17 -3.20
C GLU A 254 -9.30 -14.87 -3.08
N GLU A 255 -8.27 -14.70 -3.94
CA GLU A 255 -7.44 -13.48 -4.00
C GLU A 255 -6.86 -13.03 -2.64
N GLY A 256 -6.49 -13.98 -1.77
CA GLY A 256 -5.95 -13.68 -0.44
C GLY A 256 -6.97 -13.11 0.54
N ARG A 257 -8.28 -13.29 0.28
CA ARG A 257 -9.38 -12.92 1.17
C ARG A 257 -10.18 -14.16 1.56
N CYS A 258 -10.78 -14.12 2.75
CA CYS A 258 -11.75 -15.09 3.22
C CYS A 258 -13.08 -14.38 3.48
N SER A 259 -14.19 -14.95 3.02
CA SER A 259 -15.54 -14.41 3.23
C SER A 259 -16.50 -15.50 3.70
N TYR A 260 -17.40 -15.13 4.61
CA TYR A 260 -18.45 -16.00 5.14
C TYR A 260 -19.76 -15.82 4.39
N HIS A 261 -20.45 -16.94 4.13
CA HIS A 261 -21.76 -16.96 3.49
C HIS A 261 -22.68 -18.00 4.14
N PRO A 262 -23.94 -17.67 4.44
CA PRO A 262 -24.91 -18.66 4.90
C PRO A 262 -25.39 -19.54 3.74
N GLY A 263 -25.72 -20.81 4.04
CA GLY A 263 -26.30 -21.77 3.09
C GLY A 263 -25.29 -22.79 2.55
N GLN A 264 -25.61 -23.35 1.38
CA GLN A 264 -24.80 -24.39 0.73
C GLN A 264 -24.28 -23.93 -0.63
N VAL A 265 -23.10 -24.42 -0.99
CA VAL A 265 -22.51 -24.28 -2.32
C VAL A 265 -22.59 -25.62 -3.08
N PRO A 266 -22.88 -25.64 -4.39
CA PRO A 266 -23.06 -26.90 -5.13
C PRO A 266 -21.78 -27.72 -5.34
N GLN A 267 -20.61 -27.07 -5.36
CA GLN A 267 -19.32 -27.70 -5.66
C GLN A 267 -18.24 -27.20 -4.70
N PRO A 268 -18.30 -27.55 -3.41
CA PRO A 268 -17.28 -27.17 -2.45
C PRO A 268 -15.96 -27.91 -2.75
N THR A 269 -14.84 -27.24 -2.46
CA THR A 269 -13.50 -27.85 -2.52
C THR A 269 -13.30 -28.83 -1.36
N LEU A 270 -13.84 -28.47 -0.19
CA LEU A 270 -13.86 -29.29 1.02
C LEU A 270 -15.22 -29.14 1.70
N THR A 271 -15.83 -30.24 2.11
CA THR A 271 -17.02 -30.27 2.96
C THR A 271 -16.64 -30.84 4.32
N ILE A 272 -17.07 -30.18 5.40
CA ILE A 272 -16.86 -30.60 6.79
C ILE A 272 -18.23 -30.77 7.44
N GLU A 273 -18.55 -31.99 7.83
CA GLU A 273 -19.76 -32.34 8.58
C GLU A 273 -19.36 -32.64 10.02
N SER A 274 -19.80 -31.78 10.95
CA SER A 274 -19.37 -31.87 12.35
C SER A 274 -20.53 -31.57 13.30
N PRO A 275 -20.62 -32.27 14.44
CA PRO A 275 -21.40 -31.76 15.56
C PRO A 275 -20.88 -30.38 15.99
N VAL A 276 -21.78 -29.49 16.37
CA VAL A 276 -21.44 -28.14 16.90
C VAL A 276 -20.41 -28.26 18.04
N ALA A 277 -20.65 -29.15 19.00
CA ALA A 277 -19.76 -29.33 20.15
C ALA A 277 -18.32 -29.73 19.78
N VAL A 278 -18.14 -30.51 18.71
CA VAL A 278 -16.80 -30.90 18.23
C VAL A 278 -16.11 -29.71 17.57
N TRP A 279 -16.85 -28.97 16.73
CA TRP A 279 -16.30 -27.79 16.06
C TRP A 279 -15.96 -26.68 17.05
N ASP A 280 -16.78 -26.49 18.08
CA ASP A 280 -16.53 -25.53 19.16
C ASP A 280 -15.25 -25.87 19.92
N ALA A 281 -15.02 -27.14 20.26
CA ALA A 281 -13.79 -27.59 20.93
C ALA A 281 -12.55 -27.35 20.05
N ILE A 282 -12.67 -27.57 18.74
CA ILE A 282 -11.59 -27.28 17.77
C ILE A 282 -11.32 -25.77 17.69
N ALA A 283 -12.38 -24.96 17.56
CA ALA A 283 -12.27 -23.50 17.47
C ALA A 283 -11.67 -22.85 18.73
N ARG A 284 -11.89 -23.45 19.90
CA ARG A 284 -11.34 -23.02 21.20
C ARG A 284 -9.90 -23.52 21.43
N GLY A 285 -9.38 -24.39 20.57
CA GLY A 285 -8.06 -25.03 20.73
C GLY A 285 -8.03 -26.11 21.81
N GLU A 286 -9.19 -26.60 22.26
CA GLU A 286 -9.33 -27.70 23.22
C GLU A 286 -9.17 -29.07 22.53
N MET A 287 -9.35 -29.12 21.21
CA MET A 287 -9.23 -30.31 20.38
C MET A 287 -8.46 -30.00 19.09
N ASP A 288 -7.52 -30.86 18.72
CA ASP A 288 -6.85 -30.73 17.43
C ASP A 288 -7.77 -31.23 16.30
N GLY A 289 -7.95 -30.39 15.27
CA GLY A 289 -8.86 -30.69 14.16
C GLY A 289 -8.41 -31.88 13.30
N ALA A 290 -7.11 -32.13 13.15
CA ALA A 290 -6.62 -33.27 12.38
C ALA A 290 -6.77 -34.57 13.19
N GLU A 291 -6.51 -34.54 14.49
CA GLU A 291 -6.74 -35.66 15.39
C GLU A 291 -8.24 -36.02 15.50
N ALA A 292 -9.11 -35.02 15.63
CA ALA A 292 -10.56 -35.23 15.68
C ALA A 292 -11.12 -35.91 14.42
N PHE A 293 -10.57 -35.58 13.25
CA PHE A 293 -10.88 -36.28 12.00
C PHE A 293 -10.41 -37.74 12.03
N MET A 294 -9.15 -37.98 12.42
CA MET A 294 -8.57 -39.32 12.50
C MET A 294 -9.34 -40.23 13.47
N ASN A 295 -9.84 -39.65 14.56
CA ASN A 295 -10.67 -40.33 15.55
C ASN A 295 -12.16 -40.41 15.17
N SER A 296 -12.53 -40.00 13.95
CA SER A 296 -13.90 -40.02 13.41
C SER A 296 -14.91 -39.20 14.23
N SER A 297 -14.46 -38.14 14.91
CA SER A 297 -15.32 -37.23 15.68
C SER A 297 -16.11 -36.26 14.80
N TYR A 298 -15.65 -36.04 13.56
CA TYR A 298 -16.38 -35.39 12.48
C TYR A 298 -16.00 -36.03 11.14
N ARG A 299 -16.70 -35.66 10.06
CA ARG A 299 -16.45 -36.14 8.70
C ARG A 299 -16.01 -35.00 7.79
N ALA A 300 -15.16 -35.32 6.83
CA ALA A 300 -14.79 -34.37 5.79
C ALA A 300 -14.62 -35.07 4.45
N GLU A 301 -15.04 -34.40 3.38
CA GLU A 301 -15.02 -34.91 2.00
C GLU A 301 -14.52 -33.83 1.02
N GLY A 302 -13.73 -34.23 0.02
CA GLY A 302 -13.08 -33.31 -0.93
C GLY A 302 -11.56 -33.27 -0.79
N ASP A 303 -10.95 -32.09 -0.94
CA ASP A 303 -9.50 -31.90 -0.83
C ASP A 303 -9.03 -31.88 0.63
N MET A 304 -8.57 -33.03 1.13
CA MET A 304 -8.12 -33.20 2.51
C MET A 304 -6.86 -32.40 2.84
N SER A 305 -6.09 -31.93 1.84
CA SER A 305 -4.92 -31.09 2.11
C SER A 305 -5.32 -29.77 2.77
N LEU A 306 -6.54 -29.30 2.51
CA LEU A 306 -7.10 -28.09 3.11
C LEU A 306 -7.34 -28.25 4.61
N LEU A 307 -7.71 -29.45 5.11
CA LEU A 307 -7.89 -29.69 6.55
C LEU A 307 -6.60 -29.45 7.34
N ILE A 308 -5.48 -29.91 6.80
CA ILE A 308 -4.16 -29.70 7.42
C ILE A 308 -3.79 -28.21 7.38
N GLN A 309 -4.12 -27.55 6.28
CA GLN A 309 -3.86 -26.12 6.10
C GLN A 309 -4.76 -25.24 6.98
N LEU A 310 -5.94 -25.68 7.41
CA LEU A 310 -6.85 -24.88 8.24
C LEU A 310 -6.15 -24.30 9.47
N ASN A 311 -5.30 -25.07 10.15
CA ASN A 311 -4.58 -24.56 11.32
C ASN A 311 -3.53 -23.52 10.94
N THR A 312 -2.94 -23.63 9.74
CA THR A 312 -2.02 -22.61 9.22
C THR A 312 -2.77 -21.37 8.70
N LEU A 313 -3.98 -21.54 8.18
CA LEU A 313 -4.81 -20.47 7.60
C LEU A 313 -5.60 -19.69 8.65
N PHE A 314 -5.95 -20.31 9.78
CA PHE A 314 -6.85 -19.75 10.79
C PHE A 314 -6.36 -19.94 12.24
N GLY A 315 -5.26 -20.66 12.47
CA GLY A 315 -4.73 -20.88 13.81
C GLY A 315 -4.10 -19.63 14.41
N ALA A 316 -4.18 -19.52 15.73
CA ALA A 316 -3.38 -18.55 16.48
C ALA A 316 -1.93 -19.02 16.45
N GLY A 317 -1.07 -18.31 15.71
CA GLY A 317 0.39 -18.46 15.83
C GLY A 317 0.88 -18.13 17.23
#